data_AF-A0AAE0HPK3-F1
#
_entry.id   AF-A0AAE0HPK3-F1
#
_cell.length_a   1.000
_cell.length_b   1.000
_cell.length_c   1.000
_cell.angle_alpha   90.00
_cell.angle_beta   90.00
_cell.angle_gamma   90.00
#
_symmetry.space_group_name_H-M   'P 1'
#
loop_
_entity.id
_entity.type
_entity.pdbx_description
1 polymer ?
#
loop_
_entity_poly.entity_id
_entity_poly.type
_entity_poly.pdbx_seq_one_letter_code
_entity_poly.pdbx_strand_id
1 'polypeptide(L)'
;MFFDTSHNSRRGVLANIYSAFIETATKMWAYARCLASRPGTAVLIDTIKTLIDVAFVLLTSRVRRERYPGYVCSVKKEEVAWLAMVACRQVLVRKQAGYRDVIAWLEGETRERSARKGLDVEVLVGVAKDGGLVFRRVADGGGR
;
A
#
# COMPACT_ATOMS: atom_id res chain seq x y z
N MET A 1 9.22 -12.94 7.25
CA MET A 1 8.19 -13.69 8.00
C MET A 1 6.90 -12.90 8.22
N PHE A 2 6.90 -11.57 8.34
CA PHE A 2 5.69 -10.75 8.63
C PHE A 2 4.48 -10.88 7.67
N PHE A 3 4.66 -11.47 6.49
CA PHE A 3 3.58 -11.66 5.51
C PHE A 3 3.09 -13.12 5.44
N ASP A 4 3.58 -13.96 6.35
CA ASP A 4 3.25 -15.38 6.40
C ASP A 4 1.97 -15.60 7.21
N THR A 5 0.91 -16.05 6.55
CA THR A 5 -0.39 -16.34 7.16
C THR A 5 -0.39 -17.65 7.95
N SER A 6 0.68 -18.45 7.90
CA SER A 6 0.83 -19.62 8.80
C SER A 6 1.22 -19.22 10.22
N HIS A 7 1.96 -18.13 10.36
CA HIS A 7 2.49 -17.65 11.64
C HIS A 7 1.84 -16.35 12.13
N ASN A 8 1.09 -15.66 11.26
CA ASN A 8 0.42 -14.40 11.58
C ASN A 8 -1.06 -14.49 11.23
N SER A 9 -1.90 -13.81 12.02
CA SER A 9 -3.29 -13.64 11.66
C SER A 9 -3.41 -12.91 10.32
N ARG A 10 -4.44 -13.23 9.53
CA ARG A 10 -4.70 -12.59 8.23
C ARG A 10 -4.78 -11.07 8.36
N ARG A 11 -5.44 -10.56 9.41
CA ARG A 11 -5.51 -9.13 9.71
C ARG A 11 -4.11 -8.55 9.96
N GLY A 12 -3.26 -9.25 10.71
CA GLY A 12 -1.88 -8.83 10.95
C GLY A 12 -1.05 -8.77 9.66
N VAL A 13 -1.18 -9.77 8.78
CA VAL A 13 -0.53 -9.76 7.45
C VAL A 13 -0.98 -8.56 6.61
N LEU A 14 -2.28 -8.29 6.54
CA LEU A 14 -2.82 -7.14 5.82
C LEU A 14 -2.31 -5.81 6.40
N ALA A 15 -2.20 -5.71 7.74
CA ALA A 15 -1.62 -4.53 8.40
C ALA A 15 -0.14 -4.34 8.08
N ASN A 16 0.64 -5.42 8.08
CA ASN A 16 2.05 -5.36 7.69
C ASN A 16 2.21 -4.92 6.22
N ILE A 17 1.37 -5.43 5.32
CA ILE A 17 1.36 -5.03 3.90
C ILE A 17 1.02 -3.54 3.77
N TYR A 18 0.00 -3.07 4.48
CA TYR A 18 -0.39 -1.66 4.48
C TYR A 18 0.74 -0.75 4.97
N SER A 19 1.37 -1.09 6.09
CA SER A 19 2.51 -0.34 6.63
C SER A 19 3.68 -0.29 5.65
N ALA A 20 4.00 -1.41 5.00
CA ALA A 20 5.03 -1.45 3.96
C ALA A 20 4.69 -0.50 2.79
N PHE A 21 3.42 -0.45 2.35
CA PHE A 21 3.02 0.49 1.31
C PHE A 21 3.04 1.95 1.76
N ILE A 22 2.75 2.27 3.02
CA ILE A 22 2.89 3.64 3.56
C ILE A 22 4.36 4.08 3.49
N GLU A 23 5.30 3.22 3.89
CA GLU A 23 6.72 3.49 3.76
C GLU A 23 7.15 3.67 2.31
N THR A 24 6.72 2.78 1.42
CA THR A 24 7.01 2.86 -0.01
C THR A 24 6.45 4.13 -0.64
N ALA A 25 5.21 4.51 -0.33
CA ALA A 25 4.60 5.74 -0.82
C ALA A 25 5.31 6.99 -0.28
N THR A 26 5.77 6.96 0.97
CA THR A 26 6.57 8.03 1.58
C THR A 26 7.91 8.19 0.86
N LYS A 27 8.60 7.09 0.57
CA LYS A 27 9.85 7.08 -0.21
C LYS A 27 9.63 7.55 -1.63
N MET A 28 8.59 7.08 -2.31
CA MET A 28 8.21 7.51 -3.66
C MET A 28 8.01 9.03 -3.72
N TRP A 29 7.27 9.62 -2.78
CA TRP A 29 7.11 11.07 -2.69
C TRP A 29 8.44 11.79 -2.44
N ALA A 30 9.26 11.29 -1.50
CA ALA A 30 10.55 11.88 -1.18
C ALA A 30 11.48 11.89 -2.40
N TYR A 31 11.53 10.79 -3.16
CA TYR A 31 12.32 10.72 -4.40
C TYR A 31 11.76 11.62 -5.49
N ALA A 32 10.45 11.62 -5.71
CA ALA A 32 9.81 12.49 -6.70
C ALA A 32 10.11 13.98 -6.45
N ARG A 33 10.29 14.38 -5.20
CA ARG A 33 10.68 15.74 -4.80
C ARG A 33 12.16 16.06 -5.08
N CYS A 34 13.03 15.06 -5.07
CA CYS A 34 14.46 15.23 -5.31
C CYS A 34 14.86 15.12 -6.79
N LEU A 35 13.94 14.77 -7.68
CA LEU A 35 14.20 14.75 -9.13
C LEU A 35 14.27 16.18 -9.69
N ALA A 36 15.11 16.38 -10.72
CA ALA A 36 15.28 17.66 -11.40
C ALA A 36 13.95 18.23 -11.95
N SER A 37 13.05 17.34 -12.35
CA SER A 37 11.67 17.66 -12.66
C SER A 37 10.75 16.66 -11.98
N ARG A 38 9.59 17.13 -11.50
CA ARG A 38 8.60 16.25 -10.88
C ARG A 38 8.06 15.29 -11.96
N PRO A 39 7.92 13.98 -11.66
CA PRO A 39 7.26 13.07 -12.57
C PRO A 39 5.84 13.52 -12.92
N GLY A 40 5.47 13.35 -14.18
CA GLY A 40 4.11 13.60 -14.65
C GLY A 40 3.10 12.65 -14.01
N THR A 41 1.83 13.06 -13.98
CA THR A 41 0.72 12.28 -13.40
C THR A 41 0.65 10.85 -13.95
N ALA A 42 0.77 10.68 -15.27
CA ALA A 42 0.74 9.36 -15.92
C ALA A 42 1.84 8.43 -15.40
N VAL A 43 3.08 8.94 -15.31
CA VAL A 43 4.24 8.17 -14.83
C VAL A 43 4.02 7.70 -13.39
N LEU A 44 3.47 8.55 -12.52
CA LEU A 44 3.15 8.17 -11.13
C LEU A 44 2.06 7.10 -11.07
N ILE A 45 1.00 7.24 -11.88
CA ILE A 45 -0.09 6.25 -11.95
C ILE A 45 0.46 4.89 -12.39
N ASP A 46 1.27 4.86 -13.46
CA ASP A 46 1.85 3.62 -13.99
C ASP A 46 2.85 3.00 -13.01
N THR A 47 3.60 3.84 -12.28
CA THR A 47 4.47 3.39 -11.19
C THR A 47 3.68 2.71 -10.09
N ILE A 48 2.52 3.28 -9.68
CA ILE A 48 1.67 2.69 -8.63
C ILE A 48 1.06 1.37 -9.12
N LYS A 49 0.59 1.30 -10.38
CA LYS A 49 0.08 0.05 -10.98
C LYS A 49 1.16 -1.04 -10.98
N THR A 50 2.36 -0.69 -11.45
CA THR A 50 3.51 -1.60 -11.50
C THR A 50 3.91 -2.07 -10.09
N LEU A 51 3.91 -1.16 -9.11
CA LEU A 51 4.19 -1.48 -7.71
C LEU A 51 3.21 -2.53 -7.17
N ILE A 52 1.91 -2.40 -7.47
CA ILE A 52 0.88 -3.36 -7.05
C ILE A 52 1.16 -4.75 -7.65
N ASP A 53 1.46 -4.80 -8.95
CA ASP A 53 1.73 -6.06 -9.64
C ASP A 53 2.97 -6.76 -9.09
N VAL A 54 4.08 -6.02 -8.96
CA VAL A 54 5.34 -6.53 -8.43
C VAL A 54 5.17 -6.95 -6.97
N ALA A 55 4.50 -6.15 -6.13
CA ALA A 55 4.26 -6.50 -4.74
C ALA A 55 3.45 -7.79 -4.61
N PHE A 56 2.39 -7.97 -5.39
CA PHE A 56 1.60 -9.20 -5.37
C PHE A 56 2.45 -10.42 -5.76
N VAL A 57 3.25 -10.32 -6.82
CA VAL A 57 4.17 -11.39 -7.23
C VAL A 57 5.18 -11.68 -6.13
N LEU A 58 5.81 -10.67 -5.53
CA LEU A 58 6.78 -10.87 -4.45
C LEU A 58 6.14 -11.56 -3.23
N LEU A 59 4.92 -11.19 -2.87
CA LEU A 59 4.21 -11.76 -1.72
C LEU A 59 3.81 -13.23 -1.95
N THR A 60 3.50 -13.62 -3.19
CA THR A 60 2.91 -14.94 -3.52
C THR A 60 3.84 -15.87 -4.32
N SER A 61 5.00 -15.38 -4.75
CA SER A 61 5.93 -16.09 -5.64
C SER A 61 6.39 -17.44 -5.09
N ARG A 62 6.66 -18.35 -6.03
CA ARG A 62 7.27 -19.64 -5.76
C ARG A 62 8.68 -19.52 -5.18
N VAL A 63 9.49 -18.59 -5.72
CA VAL A 63 10.85 -18.29 -5.22
C VAL A 63 10.82 -17.98 -3.72
N ARG A 64 9.82 -17.24 -3.25
CA ARG A 64 9.68 -16.93 -1.83
C ARG A 64 9.33 -18.16 -0.99
N ARG A 65 8.48 -19.05 -1.50
CA ARG A 65 8.14 -20.33 -0.85
C ARG A 65 9.33 -21.29 -0.80
N GLU A 66 10.16 -21.31 -1.83
CA GLU A 66 11.40 -22.11 -1.86
C GLU A 66 12.44 -21.57 -0.87
N ARG A 67 12.55 -20.25 -0.74
CA ARG A 67 13.43 -19.61 0.24
C ARG A 67 12.96 -19.78 1.69
N TYR A 68 11.66 -19.90 1.91
CA TYR A 68 11.04 -20.06 3.22
C TYR A 68 10.07 -21.25 3.21
N PRO A 69 10.57 -22.49 3.41
CA PRO A 69 9.72 -23.69 3.45
C PRO A 69 8.57 -23.52 4.46
N GLY A 70 7.35 -23.85 4.03
CA GLY A 70 6.14 -23.68 4.84
C GLY A 70 5.46 -22.31 4.73
N TYR A 71 6.05 -21.35 4.00
CA TYR A 71 5.46 -20.02 3.81
C TYR A 71 4.10 -20.08 3.10
N VAL A 72 3.08 -19.50 3.72
CA VAL A 72 1.75 -19.33 3.15
C VAL A 72 1.42 -17.84 3.11
N CYS A 73 0.89 -17.35 1.99
CA CYS A 73 0.40 -15.98 1.90
C CYS A 73 -0.94 -15.96 1.18
N SER A 74 -2.00 -16.10 1.97
CA SER A 74 -3.38 -16.13 1.47
C SER A 74 -3.95 -14.72 1.34
N VAL A 75 -3.32 -13.89 0.50
CA VAL A 75 -3.79 -12.55 0.14
C VAL A 75 -4.19 -12.50 -1.33
N LYS A 76 -5.28 -11.80 -1.64
CA LYS A 76 -5.73 -11.61 -3.03
C LYS A 76 -5.06 -10.38 -3.64
N LYS A 77 -4.92 -10.35 -4.98
CA LYS A 77 -4.34 -9.20 -5.69
C LYS A 77 -5.15 -7.93 -5.46
N GLU A 78 -6.47 -8.07 -5.36
CA GLU A 78 -7.43 -6.99 -5.11
C GLU A 78 -7.20 -6.34 -3.74
N GLU A 79 -6.85 -7.13 -2.73
CA GLU A 79 -6.52 -6.64 -1.38
C GLU A 79 -5.21 -5.88 -1.37
N VAL A 80 -4.19 -6.42 -2.04
CA VAL A 80 -2.89 -5.76 -2.21
C VAL A 80 -3.07 -4.43 -2.96
N ALA A 81 -3.84 -4.43 -4.05
CA ALA A 81 -4.15 -3.23 -4.82
C ALA A 81 -4.87 -2.17 -3.99
N TRP A 82 -5.92 -2.56 -3.27
CA TRP A 82 -6.69 -1.65 -2.43
C TRP A 82 -5.82 -1.03 -1.32
N LEU A 83 -5.02 -1.84 -0.63
CA LEU A 83 -4.13 -1.36 0.43
C LEU A 83 -3.06 -0.41 -0.10
N ALA A 84 -2.45 -0.72 -1.25
CA ALA A 84 -1.48 0.14 -1.90
C ALA A 84 -2.09 1.50 -2.29
N MET A 85 -3.27 1.49 -2.91
CA MET A 85 -3.95 2.70 -3.35
C MET A 85 -4.32 3.59 -2.15
N VAL A 86 -4.87 3.01 -1.08
CA VAL A 86 -5.22 3.75 0.13
C VAL A 86 -3.98 4.29 0.84
N ALA A 87 -2.88 3.52 0.89
CA ALA A 87 -1.62 3.99 1.45
C ALA A 87 -1.02 5.16 0.65
N CYS A 88 -0.95 5.04 -0.68
CA CYS A 88 -0.51 6.12 -1.55
C CYS A 88 -1.37 7.38 -1.36
N ARG A 89 -2.70 7.24 -1.33
CA ARG A 89 -3.63 8.36 -1.11
C ARG A 89 -3.35 9.03 0.23
N GLN A 90 -3.18 8.25 1.29
CA GLN A 90 -2.92 8.77 2.64
C GLN A 90 -1.64 9.61 2.71
N VAL A 91 -0.58 9.21 2.01
CA VAL A 91 0.65 10.00 1.94
C VAL A 91 0.45 11.26 1.10
N LEU A 92 -0.14 11.13 -0.10
CA LEU A 92 -0.25 12.20 -1.07
C LEU A 92 -1.28 13.28 -0.72
N VAL A 93 -2.35 12.96 0.01
CA VAL A 93 -3.38 13.95 0.39
C VAL A 93 -2.80 15.10 1.22
N ARG A 94 -1.76 14.83 2.02
CA ARG A 94 -1.01 15.85 2.79
C ARG A 94 -0.15 16.76 1.91
N LYS A 95 -0.05 16.45 0.61
CA LYS A 95 0.81 17.08 -0.40
C LYS A 95 -0.01 17.52 -1.63
N GLN A 96 -1.31 17.73 -1.45
CA GLN A 96 -2.28 17.88 -2.54
C GLN A 96 -1.93 18.89 -3.65
N ALA A 97 -1.21 19.97 -3.36
CA ALA A 97 -0.88 21.02 -4.33
C ALA A 97 -0.16 20.49 -5.59
N GLY A 98 0.50 19.32 -5.49
CA GLY A 98 1.14 18.66 -6.63
C GLY A 98 0.54 17.32 -7.05
N TYR A 99 -0.46 16.77 -6.37
CA TYR A 99 -0.87 15.37 -6.62
C TYR A 99 -2.37 15.20 -6.81
N ARG A 100 -3.12 16.28 -7.08
CA ARG A 100 -4.59 16.25 -7.17
C ARG A 100 -5.10 15.17 -8.12
N ASP A 101 -4.58 15.10 -9.33
CA ASP A 101 -5.05 14.16 -10.33
C ASP A 101 -4.75 12.70 -9.94
N VAL A 102 -3.57 12.46 -9.34
CA VAL A 102 -3.21 11.14 -8.81
C VAL A 102 -4.12 10.76 -7.65
N ILE A 103 -4.44 11.70 -6.75
CA ILE A 103 -5.36 11.50 -5.62
C ILE A 103 -6.76 11.18 -6.13
N ALA A 104 -7.27 11.93 -7.09
CA ALA A 104 -8.60 11.72 -7.67
C ALA A 104 -8.69 10.34 -8.35
N TRP A 105 -7.64 9.95 -9.10
CA TRP A 105 -7.55 8.60 -9.67
C TRP A 105 -7.54 7.51 -8.58
N LEU A 106 -6.74 7.67 -7.52
CA LEU A 106 -6.70 6.72 -6.40
C LEU A 106 -8.06 6.57 -5.71
N GLU A 107 -8.78 7.67 -5.52
CA GLU A 107 -10.13 7.67 -4.95
C GLU A 107 -11.13 6.94 -5.84
N GLY A 108 -11.09 7.20 -7.15
CA GLY A 108 -11.92 6.52 -8.14
C GLY A 108 -11.69 5.01 -8.14
N GLU A 109 -10.44 4.57 -8.27
CA GLU A 109 -10.06 3.15 -8.28
C GLU A 109 -10.44 2.45 -6.97
N THR A 110 -10.18 3.09 -5.83
CA THR A 110 -10.50 2.52 -4.51
C THR A 110 -12.01 2.34 -4.36
N ARG A 111 -12.80 3.34 -4.77
CA ARG A 111 -14.26 3.28 -4.74
C ARG A 111 -14.81 2.19 -5.64
N GLU A 112 -14.32 2.09 -6.88
CA GLU A 112 -14.74 1.06 -7.82
C GLU A 112 -14.43 -0.34 -7.29
N ARG A 113 -13.22 -0.55 -6.76
CA ARG A 113 -12.81 -1.84 -6.18
C ARG A 113 -13.62 -2.21 -4.94
N SER A 114 -13.94 -1.23 -4.09
CA SER A 114 -14.80 -1.45 -2.94
C SER A 114 -16.23 -1.85 -3.30
N ALA A 115 -16.71 -1.54 -4.51
CA ALA A 115 -18.02 -1.96 -4.99
C ALA A 115 -18.03 -3.38 -5.58
N ARG A 116 -16.86 -3.99 -5.83
CA ARG A 116 -16.77 -5.35 -6.39
C ARG A 116 -17.04 -6.40 -5.32
N LYS A 117 -17.78 -7.45 -5.68
CA LYS A 117 -18.06 -8.59 -4.78
C LYS A 117 -16.76 -9.37 -4.47
N GLY A 118 -16.63 -9.84 -3.23
CA GLY A 118 -15.53 -10.73 -2.81
C GLY A 118 -14.31 -10.04 -2.19
N LEU A 119 -14.38 -8.72 -1.99
CA LEU A 119 -13.42 -7.93 -1.22
C LEU A 119 -14.01 -7.62 0.16
N ASP A 120 -13.30 -8.02 1.23
CA ASP A 120 -13.69 -7.71 2.61
C ASP A 120 -13.25 -6.29 2.97
N VAL A 121 -14.01 -5.30 2.48
CA VAL A 121 -13.67 -3.88 2.62
C VAL A 121 -13.65 -3.45 4.08
N GLU A 122 -14.49 -4.04 4.93
CA GLU A 122 -14.55 -3.70 6.35
C GLU A 122 -13.23 -4.04 7.06
N VAL A 123 -12.68 -5.23 6.81
CA VAL A 123 -11.36 -5.62 7.35
C VAL A 123 -10.27 -4.68 6.83
N LEU A 124 -10.26 -4.36 5.53
CA LEU A 124 -9.23 -3.50 4.92
C LEU A 124 -9.29 -2.06 5.44
N VAL A 125 -10.49 -1.50 5.61
CA VAL A 125 -10.70 -0.19 6.23
C VAL A 125 -10.25 -0.20 7.68
N GLY A 126 -10.59 -1.24 8.44
CA GLY A 126 -10.15 -1.41 9.82
C GLY A 126 -8.62 -1.44 9.93
N VAL A 127 -7.94 -2.15 9.03
CA VAL A 127 -6.48 -2.18 8.96
C VAL A 127 -5.90 -0.79 8.65
N ALA A 128 -6.45 -0.09 7.66
CA ALA A 128 -5.93 1.22 7.25
C ALA A 128 -6.12 2.30 8.34
N LYS A 129 -7.26 2.28 9.04
CA LYS A 129 -7.55 3.19 10.17
C LYS A 129 -6.53 3.01 11.29
N ASP A 130 -6.28 1.76 11.69
CA ASP A 130 -5.32 1.45 12.76
C ASP A 130 -3.90 1.85 12.36
N GLY A 131 -3.49 1.56 11.12
CA GLY A 131 -2.18 1.97 10.59
C GLY A 131 -2.00 3.49 10.49
N GLY A 132 -3.06 4.23 10.16
CA GLY A 132 -3.05 5.70 10.15
C GLY A 132 -2.88 6.32 11.52
N LEU A 133 -3.39 5.68 12.58
CA LEU A 133 -3.17 6.10 13.96
C LEU A 133 -1.74 5.83 14.42
N VAL A 134 -1.13 4.71 14.00
CA VAL A 134 0.27 4.38 14.31
C VAL A 134 1.23 5.37 13.63
N PHE A 135 1.01 5.71 12.36
CA PHE A 135 1.89 6.63 11.62
C PHE A 135 1.86 8.05 12.18
N ARG A 136 0.71 8.54 12.67
CA ARG A 136 0.62 9.85 13.34
C ARG A 136 1.50 9.89 14.59
N ARG A 137 1.50 8.82 15.38
CA ARG A 137 2.33 8.70 16.60
C ARG A 137 3.83 8.66 16.32
N VAL A 138 4.25 8.06 15.20
CA VAL A 138 5.67 8.03 14.79
C VAL A 138 6.12 9.38 14.23
N ALA A 139 5.26 10.08 13.47
CA ALA A 139 5.56 11.41 12.94
C ALA A 139 5.72 12.47 14.05
N ASP A 140 4.94 12.36 15.13
CA ASP A 140 5.02 13.27 16.28
C ASP A 140 6.18 12.94 17.24
N GLY A 141 6.86 11.79 17.06
CA GLY A 141 7.94 11.31 17.93
C GLY A 141 9.37 11.57 17.42
N GLY A 142 9.53 12.19 16.25
CA GLY A 142 10.82 12.39 15.58
C GLY A 142 11.54 13.70 15.91
N GLY A 143 11.21 14.35 17.02
CA GLY A 143 11.84 15.59 17.48
C GLY A 143 12.54 15.38 18.82
N ARG A 144 13.80 14.94 18.77
CA ARG A 144 14.82 15.28 19.77
C ARG A 144 16.21 15.03 19.20
#